data_AF-A0A4R4SR83-F1
#
_entry.id   AF-A0A4R4SR83-F1
#
_cell.length_a   1.000
_cell.length_b   1.000
_cell.length_c   1.000
_cell.angle_alpha   90.00
_cell.angle_beta   90.00
_cell.angle_gamma   90.00
#
_symmetry.space_group_name_H-M   'P 1'
#
loop_
_entity.id
_entity.type
_entity.pdbx_description
1 polymer ?
#
loop_
_entity_poly.entity_id
_entity_poly.type
_entity_poly.pdbx_seq_one_letter_code
_entity_poly.pdbx_strand_id
1 'polypeptide(L)'
;MGRAVPAVSLGLLLIVTGLALVADYRGIASRHIELAQRLVRPIGLGGRTSRADERLRNRFILFDRAFGVLMVLLGVLALTGGAYLSALHV
;
A
#
# COMPACT_ATOMS: atom_id res chain seq x y z
N MET A 1 20.98 -19.70 -12.38
CA MET A 1 20.54 -19.48 -10.98
C MET A 1 20.63 -18.03 -10.47
N GLY A 2 21.71 -17.27 -10.73
CA GLY A 2 21.94 -15.97 -10.08
C GLY A 2 20.89 -14.86 -10.26
N ARG A 3 20.06 -14.89 -11.33
CA ARG A 3 19.01 -13.89 -11.57
C ARG A 3 17.61 -14.31 -11.09
N ALA A 4 17.41 -15.60 -10.78
CA ALA A 4 16.12 -16.10 -10.34
C ALA A 4 15.88 -15.80 -8.85
N VAL A 5 16.91 -15.95 -8.01
CA VAL A 5 16.87 -15.63 -6.58
C VAL A 5 16.41 -14.19 -6.31
N PRO A 6 17.01 -13.13 -6.91
CA PRO A 6 16.55 -11.76 -6.67
C PRO A 6 15.14 -11.50 -7.20
N ALA A 7 14.72 -12.13 -8.30
CA ALA A 7 13.36 -11.99 -8.84
C ALA A 7 12.30 -12.58 -7.89
N VAL A 8 12.59 -13.75 -7.32
CA VAL A 8 11.69 -14.40 -6.35
C VAL A 8 11.62 -13.61 -5.04
N SER A 9 12.77 -13.18 -4.50
CA SER A 9 12.81 -12.38 -3.27
C SER A 9 12.10 -11.04 -3.42
N LEU A 10 12.29 -10.36 -4.55
CA LEU A 10 11.60 -9.11 -4.87
C LEU A 10 10.09 -9.33 -5.03
N GLY A 11 9.69 -10.42 -5.68
CA GLY A 11 8.28 -10.79 -5.82
C GLY A 11 7.59 -11.01 -4.47
N LEU A 12 8.23 -11.77 -3.58
CA LEU A 12 7.76 -11.97 -2.20
C LEU A 12 7.66 -10.66 -1.42
N LEU A 13 8.68 -9.79 -1.52
CA LEU A 13 8.70 -8.50 -0.83
C LEU A 13 7.56 -7.59 -1.30
N LEU A 14 7.32 -7.54 -2.61
CA LEU A 14 6.21 -6.78 -3.20
C LEU A 14 4.84 -7.31 -2.76
N ILE A 15 4.67 -8.64 -2.69
CA ILE A 15 3.44 -9.25 -2.21
C ILE A 15 3.19 -8.92 -0.74
N VAL A 16 4.19 -9.09 0.13
CA VAL A 16 4.05 -8.79 1.57
C VAL A 16 3.75 -7.31 1.79
N THR A 17 4.45 -6.42 1.09
CA THR A 17 4.23 -4.96 1.19
C THR A 17 2.85 -4.58 0.65
N GLY A 18 2.44 -5.12 -0.49
CA GLY A 18 1.13 -4.89 -1.08
C GLY A 18 -0.01 -5.41 -0.20
N LEU A 19 0.14 -6.60 0.39
CA LEU A 19 -0.79 -7.14 1.39
C LEU A 19 -0.84 -6.27 2.62
N ALA A 20 0.29 -5.77 3.12
CA ALA A 20 0.31 -4.85 4.27
C ALA A 20 -0.48 -3.55 3.98
N LEU A 21 -0.39 -3.02 2.76
CA LEU A 21 -1.14 -1.85 2.32
C LEU A 21 -2.65 -2.14 2.18
N VAL A 22 -3.01 -3.30 1.63
CA VAL A 22 -4.42 -3.70 1.45
C VAL A 22 -5.09 -4.12 2.76
N ALA A 23 -4.37 -4.83 3.64
CA ALA A 23 -4.90 -5.52 4.82
C ALA A 23 -5.16 -4.62 6.03
N ASP A 24 -5.27 -3.30 5.83
CA ASP A 24 -5.74 -2.38 6.88
C ASP A 24 -4.78 -2.33 8.10
N TYR A 25 -3.60 -1.68 7.99
CA TYR A 25 -2.95 -0.99 9.13
C TYR A 25 -3.76 0.25 9.60
N ARG A 26 -5.09 0.12 9.53
CA ARG A 26 -6.10 1.17 9.51
C ARG A 26 -6.17 1.93 10.83
N GLY A 27 -5.80 1.31 11.94
CA GLY A 27 -5.84 1.94 13.26
C GLY A 27 -4.73 2.95 13.50
N ILE A 28 -3.57 2.81 12.83
CA ILE A 28 -2.39 3.62 13.15
C ILE A 28 -2.35 4.86 12.25
N ALA A 29 -2.49 4.70 10.93
CA ALA A 29 -2.45 5.82 9.99
C ALA A 29 -3.64 6.76 10.14
N SER A 30 -4.85 6.23 10.35
CA SER A 30 -6.03 7.07 10.61
C SER A 30 -5.90 7.85 11.91
N ARG A 31 -5.37 7.23 12.98
CA ARG A 31 -5.07 7.93 14.24
C ARG A 31 -4.00 8.99 14.08
N HIS A 32 -2.97 8.77 13.27
CA HIS A 32 -1.93 9.78 13.03
C HIS A 32 -2.48 10.98 12.25
N ILE A 33 -3.32 10.74 11.25
CA ILE A 33 -4.00 11.81 10.51
C ILE A 33 -4.98 12.55 11.42
N GLU A 34 -5.73 11.83 12.27
CA GLU A 34 -6.64 12.45 13.24
C GLU A 34 -5.88 13.29 14.28
N LEU A 35 -4.73 12.79 14.79
CA LEU A 35 -3.85 13.54 15.70
C LEU A 35 -3.25 14.78 15.03
N ALA A 36 -2.77 14.65 13.80
CA ALA A 36 -2.22 15.77 13.05
C ALA A 36 -3.29 16.83 12.75
N GLN A 37 -4.52 16.41 12.40
CA GLN A 37 -5.64 17.31 12.21
C GLN A 37 -6.07 18.01 13.51
N ARG A 38 -6.01 17.32 14.67
CA ARG A 38 -6.29 17.93 15.98
C ARG A 38 -5.21 18.95 16.40
N LEU A 39 -3.94 18.69 16.10
CA LEU A 39 -2.84 19.59 16.43
C LEU A 39 -2.82 20.86 15.58
N VAL A 40 -3.30 20.78 14.32
CA VAL A 40 -3.24 21.89 13.37
C VAL A 40 -4.50 22.77 13.38
N ARG A 41 -5.65 22.32 13.92
CA ARG A 41 -6.90 23.10 13.87
C ARG A 41 -7.14 23.95 15.12
N PRO A 42 -7.21 25.29 15.01
CA PRO A 42 -7.86 26.10 16.03
C PRO A 42 -9.37 25.80 16.03
N ILE A 43 -9.91 25.61 17.22
CA ILE A 43 -11.30 25.32 17.54
C ILE A 43 -12.19 26.42 16.92
N GLY A 44 -12.89 26.16 15.79
CA GLY A 44 -13.80 27.17 15.24
C GLY A 44 -14.37 27.01 13.82
N LEU A 45 -13.85 26.16 12.93
CA LEU A 45 -14.28 26.09 11.50
C LEU A 45 -14.97 24.76 11.12
N GLY A 46 -15.76 24.18 12.02
CA GLY A 46 -16.13 22.75 12.03
C GLY A 46 -17.09 22.22 10.94
N GLY A 47 -17.77 23.04 10.15
CA GLY A 47 -18.88 22.54 9.31
C GLY A 47 -18.52 22.19 7.85
N ARG A 48 -17.74 23.05 7.17
CA ARG A 48 -17.61 23.02 5.69
C ARG A 48 -16.36 22.29 5.21
N THR A 49 -15.30 22.31 6.02
CA THR A 49 -14.00 21.66 5.74
C THR A 49 -14.03 20.17 6.10
N SER A 50 -14.83 19.77 7.10
CA SER A 50 -14.98 18.37 7.52
C SER A 50 -15.39 17.41 6.39
N ARG A 51 -16.36 17.80 5.54
CA ARG A 51 -16.78 16.98 4.39
C ARG A 51 -15.75 16.93 3.26
N ALA A 52 -14.99 18.00 3.06
CA ALA A 52 -13.93 18.04 2.05
C ALA A 52 -12.73 17.16 2.47
N ASP A 53 -12.36 17.25 3.76
CA ASP A 53 -11.33 16.41 4.37
C ASP A 53 -11.72 14.92 4.35
N GLU A 54 -12.99 14.59 4.61
CA GLU A 54 -13.49 13.22 4.51
C GLU A 54 -13.41 12.66 3.09
N ARG A 55 -13.70 13.47 2.07
CA ARG A 55 -13.57 13.04 0.66
C ARG A 55 -12.12 12.82 0.28
N LEU A 56 -11.20 13.70 0.72
CA LEU A 56 -9.77 13.52 0.49
C LEU A 56 -9.26 12.27 1.20
N ARG A 57 -9.70 12.02 2.45
CA ARG A 57 -9.37 10.82 3.21
C ARG A 57 -9.84 9.54 2.52
N ASN A 58 -11.09 9.52 2.03
CA ASN A 58 -11.61 8.37 1.28
C ASN A 58 -10.85 8.13 -0.04
N ARG A 59 -10.47 9.19 -0.76
CA ARG A 59 -9.66 9.07 -1.98
C ARG A 59 -8.26 8.53 -1.70
N PHE A 60 -7.63 8.99 -0.61
CA PHE A 60 -6.33 8.51 -0.19
C PHE A 60 -6.39 7.01 0.16
N ILE A 61 -7.41 6.57 0.90
CA ILE A 61 -7.62 5.15 1.23
C ILE A 61 -7.82 4.31 -0.03
N LEU A 62 -8.62 4.80 -0.98
CA LEU A 62 -8.83 4.09 -2.24
C LEU A 62 -7.54 3.97 -3.04
N PHE A 63 -6.75 5.05 -3.10
CA PHE A 63 -5.45 5.08 -3.77
C PHE A 63 -4.46 4.11 -3.13
N ASP A 64 -4.35 4.12 -1.80
CA ASP A 64 -3.46 3.24 -1.04
C ASP A 64 -3.79 1.76 -1.28
N ARG A 65 -5.07 1.41 -1.29
CA ARG A 65 -5.54 0.06 -1.64
C ARG A 65 -5.24 -0.30 -3.09
N ALA A 66 -5.51 0.60 -4.03
CA ALA A 66 -5.20 0.36 -5.44
C ALA A 66 -3.70 0.16 -5.66
N PHE A 67 -2.87 0.93 -4.96
CA PHE A 67 -1.41 0.81 -4.99
C PHE A 67 -0.94 -0.51 -4.35
N GLY A 68 -1.54 -0.91 -3.23
CA GLY A 68 -1.27 -2.21 -2.61
C GLY A 68 -1.63 -3.39 -3.52
N VAL A 69 -2.79 -3.34 -4.19
CA VAL A 69 -3.18 -4.35 -5.19
C VAL A 69 -2.19 -4.38 -6.36
N LEU A 70 -1.77 -3.21 -6.85
CA LEU A 70 -0.77 -3.12 -7.91
C LEU A 70 0.56 -3.75 -7.49
N MET A 71 1.03 -3.51 -6.26
CA MET A 71 2.23 -4.13 -5.71
C MET A 71 2.11 -5.65 -5.65
N VAL A 72 0.97 -6.19 -5.22
CA VAL A 72 0.72 -7.65 -5.22
C VAL A 72 0.80 -8.21 -6.64
N LEU A 73 0.16 -7.56 -7.62
CA LEU A 73 0.19 -8.01 -9.02
C LEU A 73 1.61 -8.01 -9.60
N LEU A 74 2.39 -6.96 -9.34
CA LEU A 74 3.80 -6.88 -9.74
C LEU A 74 4.63 -7.97 -9.07
N GLY A 75 4.36 -8.26 -7.79
CA GLY A 75 5.04 -9.34 -7.08
C GLY A 75 4.73 -10.73 -7.65
N VAL A 76 3.47 -10.98 -8.02
CA VAL A 76 3.06 -12.23 -8.70
C VAL A 76 3.75 -12.37 -10.06
N LEU A 77 3.84 -11.30 -10.84
CA LEU A 77 4.59 -11.28 -12.10
C LEU A 77 6.07 -11.62 -11.88
N ALA A 78 6.70 -11.01 -10.88
CA ALA A 78 8.10 -11.26 -10.54
C ALA A 78 8.34 -12.71 -10.07
N LEU A 79 7.43 -13.27 -9.27
CA LEU A 79 7.48 -14.69 -8.88
C LEU A 79 7.34 -15.62 -10.08
N THR A 80 6.38 -15.34 -10.97
CA THR A 80 6.13 -16.16 -12.17
C THR A 80 7.32 -16.12 -13.13
N GLY A 81 7.89 -14.93 -13.36
CA GLY A 81 9.11 -14.76 -14.14
C GLY A 81 10.33 -15.42 -13.49
N GLY A 82 10.49 -15.29 -12.17
CA GLY A 82 11.56 -15.95 -11.41
C GLY A 82 11.48 -17.48 -11.46
N ALA A 83 10.26 -18.03 -11.37
CA ALA A 83 10.01 -19.46 -11.51
C ALA A 83 10.34 -19.95 -12.93
N TYR A 84 9.92 -19.21 -13.96
CA TYR A 84 10.26 -19.52 -15.35
C TYR A 84 11.79 -19.52 -15.58
N LEU A 85 12.49 -18.50 -15.07
CA LEU A 85 13.96 -18.42 -15.17
C LEU A 85 14.67 -19.55 -14.42
N SER A 86 14.06 -20.05 -13.34
CA SER A 86 14.57 -21.20 -12.59
C SER A 86 14.37 -22.49 -13.36
N ALA A 87 13.17 -22.70 -13.92
CA ALA A 87 12.83 -23.87 -14.72
C ALA A 87 13.67 -23.98 -16.00
N LEU A 88 14.07 -22.84 -16.60
CA LEU A 88 14.94 -22.81 -17.78
C LEU A 88 16.42 -23.11 -17.49
N HIS A 89 16.83 -23.06 -16.21
CA HIS A 89 18.21 -23.29 -15.76
C HIS A 89 18.39 -24.62 -15.01
N VAL A 90 17.35 -25.44 -14.93
CA VAL A 90 17.37 -26.83 -14.48
C VAL A 90 17.41 -27.72 -15.72
#